data_AF-A0A972Y3C3-F1
#
_entry.id   AF-A0A972Y3C3-F1
#
_cell.length_a   1.000
_cell.length_b   1.000
_cell.length_c   1.000
_cell.angle_alpha   90.00
_cell.angle_beta   90.00
_cell.angle_gamma   90.00
#
_symmetry.space_group_name_H-M   'P 1'
#
loop_
_entity.id
_entity.type
_entity.pdbx_description
1 polymer ?
#
loop_
_entity_poly.entity_id
_entity_poly.type
_entity_poly.pdbx_seq_one_letter_code
_entity_poly.pdbx_strand_id
1 'polypeptide(L)'
;MKKIALLFIFSLFIACSSDDSNAPTSNCANPTNVIVSDVTGFSAKVSWTSTASNFRIEYGPSGFIQSSGTLINTTDNPFTINGLDATTSYDVYVRIDCGTDGLSQWAGPFSFTTTCNGGAFSGNTTLTTQQEVNDFGAQCYTSVTGNFSINQDPITADPITSLTPLVNLVTITGSILIYDNPDLSSLAGLSNLSSAGHLFIKGNTTLTSIQGLNNLTNITSQTGGIVIAENPALNSLLGLENITTTNSWLNVRDNAALTSLDGVNNLTTVNDDVFINNNAQLSDLCALTTLFAAGSVTGNVTISNNAYNPSGQEIGNGNCSL
;
A
#
# COMPACT_ATOMS: atom_id res chain seq x y z
N MET A 1 27.77 -74.62 -30.65
CA MET A 1 28.58 -73.60 -29.95
C MET A 1 27.82 -72.28 -30.03
N LYS A 2 27.42 -71.54 -29.00
CA LYS A 2 27.49 -71.58 -27.53
C LYS A 2 26.22 -70.85 -27.05
N LYS A 3 25.36 -71.55 -26.30
CA LYS A 3 24.91 -71.25 -24.92
C LYS A 3 24.21 -69.90 -24.71
N ILE A 4 22.87 -70.00 -24.63
CA ILE A 4 21.96 -69.08 -23.94
C ILE A 4 22.34 -69.08 -22.45
N ALA A 5 22.69 -67.92 -21.91
CA ALA A 5 22.93 -67.73 -20.48
C ALA A 5 21.67 -67.09 -19.87
N LEU A 6 20.88 -67.94 -19.22
CA LEU A 6 19.78 -67.60 -18.34
C LEU A 6 20.39 -67.10 -17.03
N LEU A 7 20.45 -65.77 -16.81
CA LEU A 7 20.89 -65.22 -15.53
C LEU A 7 19.67 -65.08 -14.61
N PHE A 8 19.52 -66.06 -13.71
CA PHE A 8 18.69 -65.96 -12.51
C PHE A 8 19.25 -64.83 -11.64
N ILE A 9 18.57 -63.68 -11.58
CA ILE A 9 18.78 -62.74 -10.48
C ILE A 9 17.97 -63.27 -9.31
N PHE A 10 18.68 -63.93 -8.39
CA PHE A 10 18.17 -64.38 -7.11
C PHE A 10 17.72 -63.13 -6.33
N SER A 11 16.41 -62.98 -6.15
CA SER A 11 15.81 -62.00 -5.26
C SER A 11 16.32 -62.27 -3.84
N LEU A 12 17.30 -61.49 -3.40
CA LEU A 12 17.72 -61.46 -2.01
C LEU A 12 16.64 -60.69 -1.24
N PHE A 13 15.57 -61.38 -0.87
CA PHE A 13 14.71 -60.96 0.22
C PHE A 13 15.55 -61.07 1.49
N ILE A 14 16.24 -59.98 1.86
CA ILE A 14 16.57 -59.75 3.26
C ILE A 14 15.22 -59.47 3.91
N ALA A 15 14.62 -60.53 4.45
CA ALA A 15 13.67 -60.39 5.54
C ALA A 15 14.45 -59.73 6.68
N CYS A 16 14.35 -58.41 6.81
CA CYS A 16 14.68 -57.77 8.07
C CYS A 16 13.67 -58.34 9.08
N SER A 17 14.19 -59.05 10.07
CA SER A 17 13.42 -59.58 11.18
C SER A 17 12.56 -58.47 11.76
N SER A 18 11.26 -58.74 11.84
CA SER A 18 10.33 -58.05 12.72
C SER A 18 10.77 -58.30 14.16
N ASP A 19 11.74 -57.51 14.64
CA ASP A 19 12.03 -57.35 16.05
C ASP A 19 12.89 -56.11 16.26
N ASP A 20 12.29 -54.93 16.05
CA ASP A 20 12.79 -53.70 16.64
C ASP A 20 11.66 -53.08 17.49
N SER A 21 11.31 -53.78 18.55
CA SER A 21 10.49 -53.24 19.63
C SER A 21 11.33 -52.48 20.66
N ASN A 22 12.46 -51.87 20.25
CA ASN A 22 13.31 -51.07 21.14
C ASN A 22 13.99 -49.89 20.43
N ALA A 23 13.29 -49.24 19.48
CA ALA A 23 13.49 -47.80 19.32
C ALA A 23 13.31 -47.17 20.72
N PRO A 24 14.22 -46.30 21.22
CA PRO A 24 13.99 -45.64 22.48
C PRO A 24 12.65 -44.94 22.37
N THR A 25 11.65 -45.44 23.09
CA THR A 25 10.34 -44.81 23.16
C THR A 25 10.63 -43.44 23.74
N SER A 26 10.66 -42.41 22.89
CA SER A 26 10.70 -41.02 23.35
C SER A 26 9.51 -40.88 24.27
N ASN A 27 9.78 -40.90 25.57
CA ASN A 27 8.75 -40.79 26.60
C ASN A 27 8.20 -39.35 26.65
N CYS A 28 8.69 -38.51 25.75
CA CYS A 28 8.25 -37.16 25.52
C CYS A 28 6.92 -37.17 24.78
N ALA A 29 5.83 -37.13 25.54
CA ALA A 29 4.49 -36.98 25.01
C ALA A 29 4.40 -35.74 24.09
N ASN A 30 3.61 -35.85 23.02
CA ASN A 30 3.39 -34.74 22.10
C ASN A 30 2.47 -33.67 22.75
N PRO A 31 2.61 -32.39 22.39
CA PRO A 31 1.66 -31.38 22.83
C PRO A 31 0.27 -31.66 22.22
N THR A 32 -0.79 -31.39 22.98
CA THR A 32 -2.19 -31.60 22.55
C THR A 32 -2.97 -30.29 22.60
N ASN A 33 -4.16 -30.24 22.00
CA ASN A 33 -5.01 -29.04 21.98
C ASN A 33 -4.26 -27.76 21.54
N VAL A 34 -3.49 -27.86 20.46
CA VAL A 34 -2.79 -26.69 19.92
C VAL A 34 -3.82 -25.75 19.30
N ILE A 35 -3.83 -24.50 19.75
CA ILE A 35 -4.77 -23.46 19.31
C ILE A 35 -3.98 -22.23 18.91
N VAL A 36 -4.27 -21.71 17.72
CA VAL A 36 -3.83 -20.38 17.26
C VAL A 36 -4.98 -19.39 17.48
N SER A 37 -4.68 -18.28 18.14
CA SER A 37 -5.64 -17.26 18.57
C SER A 37 -5.00 -15.87 18.52
N ASP A 38 -5.77 -14.81 18.78
CA ASP A 38 -5.31 -13.41 18.80
C ASP A 38 -4.43 -13.05 17.61
N VAL A 39 -4.86 -13.49 16.41
CA VAL A 39 -4.14 -13.25 15.17
C VAL A 39 -4.33 -11.79 14.76
N THR A 40 -3.22 -11.07 14.62
CA THR A 40 -3.16 -9.68 14.16
C THR A 40 -2.42 -9.62 12.82
N GLY A 41 -2.11 -8.41 12.33
CA GLY A 41 -1.29 -8.23 11.14
C GLY A 41 0.18 -8.65 11.31
N PHE A 42 0.72 -8.63 12.54
CA PHE A 42 2.14 -8.94 12.79
C PHE A 42 2.39 -10.01 13.83
N SER A 43 1.33 -10.59 14.39
CA SER A 43 1.48 -11.57 15.46
C SER A 43 0.36 -12.60 15.47
N ALA A 44 0.66 -13.73 16.08
CA ALA A 44 -0.33 -14.75 16.41
C ALA A 44 0.06 -15.43 17.73
N LYS A 45 -0.93 -15.71 18.57
CA LYS A 45 -0.74 -16.38 19.84
C LYS A 45 -1.02 -17.86 19.70
N VAL A 46 -0.01 -18.68 19.96
CA VAL A 46 -0.09 -20.14 19.90
C VAL A 46 -0.10 -20.68 21.32
N SER A 47 -1.03 -21.59 21.61
CA SER A 47 -1.17 -22.22 22.92
C SER A 47 -1.36 -23.72 22.76
N TRP A 48 -0.99 -24.50 23.76
CA TRP A 48 -1.13 -25.96 23.75
C TRP A 48 -1.27 -26.52 25.17
N THR A 49 -1.64 -27.79 25.30
CA THR A 49 -1.64 -28.54 26.55
C THR A 49 -0.37 -29.41 26.62
N SER A 50 0.36 -29.31 27.73
CA SER A 50 1.60 -30.06 28.01
C SER A 50 1.84 -30.22 29.51
N THR A 51 2.55 -31.27 29.91
CA THR A 51 3.06 -31.49 31.28
C THR A 51 4.52 -31.04 31.46
N ALA A 52 5.23 -30.76 30.36
CA ALA A 52 6.60 -30.28 30.35
C ALA A 52 6.67 -28.74 30.27
N SER A 53 7.86 -28.18 30.50
CA SER A 53 8.08 -26.72 30.57
C SER A 53 8.97 -26.14 29.45
N ASN A 54 9.56 -26.97 28.59
CA ASN A 54 10.39 -26.51 27.46
C ASN A 54 9.77 -26.95 26.15
N PHE A 55 9.78 -26.04 25.18
CA PHE A 55 9.07 -26.20 23.92
C PHE A 55 9.92 -25.70 22.75
N ARG A 56 9.65 -26.26 21.58
CA ARG A 56 10.14 -25.73 20.32
C ARG A 56 8.96 -25.45 19.40
N ILE A 57 9.00 -24.29 18.77
CA ILE A 57 8.02 -23.85 17.78
C ILE A 57 8.78 -23.67 16.47
N GLU A 58 8.22 -24.16 15.38
CA GLU A 58 8.70 -23.85 14.03
C GLU A 58 7.56 -23.25 13.22
N TYR A 59 7.78 -22.10 12.61
CA TYR A 59 6.76 -21.44 11.78
C TYR A 59 7.35 -20.85 10.50
N GLY A 60 6.50 -20.66 9.50
CA GLY A 60 6.87 -20.04 8.23
C GLY A 60 5.64 -19.83 7.34
N PRO A 61 5.78 -19.15 6.19
CA PRO A 61 4.69 -19.01 5.23
C PRO A 61 4.06 -20.37 4.92
N SER A 62 2.74 -20.42 4.79
CA SER A 62 2.01 -21.68 4.65
C SER A 62 2.52 -22.48 3.46
N GLY A 63 2.75 -23.78 3.66
CA GLY A 63 3.39 -24.66 2.69
C GLY A 63 4.92 -24.70 2.73
N PHE A 64 5.57 -24.06 3.70
CA PHE A 64 7.03 -24.16 3.87
C PHE A 64 7.49 -25.60 4.15
N ILE A 65 8.73 -25.92 3.78
CA ILE A 65 9.32 -27.24 4.04
C ILE A 65 9.77 -27.29 5.50
N GLN A 66 9.27 -28.25 6.29
CA GLN A 66 9.67 -28.39 7.69
C GLN A 66 11.20 -28.55 7.81
N SER A 67 11.80 -27.87 8.80
CA SER A 67 13.24 -27.57 8.97
C SER A 67 13.78 -26.38 8.17
N SER A 68 12.99 -25.75 7.29
CA SER A 68 13.35 -24.48 6.64
C SER A 68 12.64 -23.27 7.26
N GLY A 69 11.78 -23.47 8.26
CA GLY A 69 11.07 -22.41 8.95
C GLY A 69 11.92 -21.70 10.00
N THR A 70 11.32 -20.70 10.64
CA THR A 70 11.91 -20.04 11.81
C THR A 70 11.70 -20.92 13.05
N LEU A 71 12.81 -21.38 13.64
CA LEU A 71 12.81 -22.19 14.85
C LEU A 71 12.97 -21.31 16.11
N ILE A 72 12.05 -21.46 17.06
CA ILE A 72 12.06 -20.80 18.36
C ILE A 72 12.10 -21.84 19.47
N ASN A 73 12.97 -21.63 20.45
CA ASN A 73 12.95 -22.36 21.71
C ASN A 73 12.32 -21.46 22.78
N THR A 74 11.36 -21.96 23.54
CA THR A 74 10.64 -21.16 24.55
C THR A 74 10.19 -22.01 25.74
N THR A 75 9.97 -21.35 26.87
CA THR A 75 9.29 -21.89 28.05
C THR A 75 7.88 -21.35 28.22
N ASP A 76 7.47 -20.39 27.39
CA ASP A 76 6.18 -19.72 27.49
C ASP A 76 5.08 -20.54 26.78
N ASN A 77 3.92 -20.63 27.42
CA ASN A 77 2.71 -21.21 26.87
C ASN A 77 1.49 -20.55 27.55
N PRO A 78 0.72 -19.69 26.85
CA PRO A 78 0.80 -19.39 25.41
C PRO A 78 2.07 -18.63 25.00
N PHE A 79 2.51 -18.81 23.76
CA PHE A 79 3.59 -18.06 23.12
C PHE A 79 3.06 -17.16 22.00
N THR A 80 3.51 -15.91 21.94
CA THR A 80 3.16 -14.97 20.86
C THR A 80 4.29 -14.90 19.84
N ILE A 81 4.01 -15.33 18.61
CA ILE A 81 4.88 -15.13 17.46
C ILE A 81 4.70 -13.68 17.01
N ASN A 82 5.78 -12.94 16.85
CA ASN A 82 5.78 -11.53 16.41
C ASN A 82 6.56 -11.38 15.10
N GLY A 83 6.40 -10.24 14.42
CA GLY A 83 7.11 -9.94 13.18
C GLY A 83 6.63 -10.77 11.99
N LEU A 84 5.35 -11.15 11.98
CA LEU A 84 4.70 -11.76 10.82
C LEU A 84 4.33 -10.69 9.80
N ASP A 85 4.19 -11.07 8.54
CA ASP A 85 3.71 -10.19 7.48
C ASP A 85 2.17 -10.16 7.48
N ALA A 86 1.58 -8.99 7.25
CA ALA A 86 0.13 -8.81 7.18
C ALA A 86 -0.48 -9.58 5.99
N THR A 87 -1.74 -9.98 6.10
CA THR A 87 -2.49 -10.71 5.06
C THR A 87 -1.81 -11.97 4.51
N THR A 88 -0.92 -12.58 5.31
CA THR A 88 -0.08 -13.70 4.90
C THR A 88 -0.48 -14.96 5.68
N SER A 89 -0.57 -16.08 4.95
CA SER A 89 -0.87 -17.38 5.58
C SER A 89 0.42 -18.00 6.09
N TYR A 90 0.39 -18.52 7.31
CA TYR A 90 1.49 -19.19 7.99
C TYR A 90 1.07 -20.57 8.47
N ASP A 91 2.03 -21.49 8.50
CA ASP A 91 1.91 -22.76 9.21
C ASP A 91 2.78 -22.72 10.46
N VAL A 92 2.29 -23.27 11.57
CA VAL A 92 3.07 -23.46 12.80
C VAL A 92 3.07 -24.91 13.26
N TYR A 93 4.23 -25.36 13.75
CA TYR A 93 4.46 -26.64 14.38
C TYR A 93 4.95 -26.41 15.81
N VAL A 94 4.50 -27.25 16.74
CA VAL A 94 4.94 -27.21 18.14
C VAL A 94 5.39 -28.60 18.57
N ARG A 95 6.51 -28.69 19.27
CA ARG A 95 6.93 -29.93 19.94
C ARG A 95 7.45 -29.63 21.34
N ILE A 96 7.47 -30.67 22.16
CA ILE A 96 7.98 -30.61 23.51
C ILE A 96 9.46 -31.00 23.52
N ASP A 97 10.25 -30.30 24.34
CA ASP A 97 11.62 -30.65 24.68
C ASP A 97 11.66 -31.21 26.10
N CYS A 98 11.79 -32.52 26.22
CA CYS A 98 11.80 -33.22 27.52
C CYS A 98 13.21 -33.34 28.12
N GLY A 99 14.20 -32.62 27.58
CA GLY A 99 15.58 -32.66 28.08
C GLY A 99 16.23 -34.02 27.83
N THR A 100 16.48 -34.78 28.89
CA THR A 100 17.17 -36.09 28.80
C THR A 100 16.33 -37.15 28.06
N ASP A 101 15.01 -37.01 28.07
CA ASP A 101 14.08 -37.93 27.41
C ASP A 101 13.88 -37.60 25.92
N GLY A 102 14.63 -36.61 25.42
CA GLY A 102 14.64 -36.22 24.01
C GLY A 102 13.49 -35.29 23.63
N LEU A 103 13.18 -35.28 22.34
CA LEU A 103 12.17 -34.42 21.72
C LEU A 103 10.92 -35.24 21.39
N SER A 104 9.75 -34.62 21.54
CA SER A 104 8.51 -35.19 21.01
C SER A 104 8.47 -35.10 19.49
N GLN A 105 7.50 -35.76 18.86
CA GLN A 105 7.15 -35.46 17.48
C GLN A 105 6.56 -34.05 17.38
N TRP A 106 6.65 -33.44 16.20
CA TRP A 106 5.98 -32.17 15.90
C TRP A 106 4.46 -32.38 15.83
N ALA A 107 3.71 -31.56 16.56
CA ALA A 107 2.28 -31.36 16.34
C ALA A 107 2.11 -30.23 15.31
N GLY A 108 1.42 -30.50 14.22
CA GLY A 108 1.14 -29.54 13.14
C GLY A 108 1.12 -30.20 11.76
N PRO A 109 0.94 -29.42 10.68
CA PRO A 109 0.82 -27.95 10.71
C PRO A 109 -0.51 -27.47 11.28
N PHE A 110 -0.47 -26.32 11.96
CA PHE A 110 -1.66 -25.51 12.25
C PHE A 110 -1.56 -24.24 11.42
N SER A 111 -2.48 -24.06 10.48
CA SER A 111 -2.46 -22.92 9.56
C SER A 111 -3.31 -21.77 10.10
N PHE A 112 -2.83 -20.54 9.90
CA PHE A 112 -3.58 -19.32 10.18
C PHE A 112 -3.19 -18.23 9.18
N THR A 113 -4.01 -17.20 9.05
CA THR A 113 -3.74 -16.06 8.17
C THR A 113 -3.76 -14.79 9.01
N THR A 114 -2.67 -14.02 8.96
CA THR A 114 -2.61 -12.70 9.61
C THR A 114 -3.65 -11.76 9.00
N THR A 115 -4.14 -10.82 9.81
CA THR A 115 -5.09 -9.82 9.32
C THR A 115 -4.37 -8.71 8.55
N CYS A 116 -5.11 -7.80 7.93
CA CYS A 116 -4.56 -6.49 7.58
C CYS A 116 -3.97 -5.82 8.85
N ASN A 117 -2.88 -5.06 8.70
CA ASN A 117 -2.40 -4.21 9.78
C ASN A 117 -3.43 -3.10 10.07
N GLY A 118 -3.86 -2.39 9.02
CA GLY A 118 -4.78 -1.28 9.18
C GLY A 118 -4.15 -0.08 9.90
N GLY A 119 -4.99 0.87 10.30
CA GLY A 119 -4.55 2.01 11.12
C GLY A 119 -3.68 3.02 10.36
N ALA A 120 -2.73 3.62 11.08
CA ALA A 120 -1.93 4.73 10.57
C ALA A 120 -0.46 4.36 10.36
N PHE A 121 0.07 4.63 9.16
CA PHE A 121 1.50 4.70 8.95
C PHE A 121 2.06 5.95 9.63
N SER A 122 3.07 5.78 10.48
CA SER A 122 3.67 6.89 11.23
C SER A 122 4.89 7.45 10.51
N GLY A 123 4.86 8.74 10.17
CA GLY A 123 5.97 9.46 9.58
C GLY A 123 5.83 9.63 8.06
N ASN A 124 6.93 10.03 7.43
CA ASN A 124 7.00 10.25 5.99
C ASN A 124 7.34 8.94 5.29
N THR A 125 6.83 8.74 4.08
CA THR A 125 7.20 7.62 3.21
C THR A 125 7.29 8.07 1.75
N THR A 126 8.16 7.41 1.01
CA THR A 126 8.31 7.59 -0.43
C THR A 126 8.28 6.22 -1.09
N LEU A 127 7.41 6.07 -2.09
CA LEU A 127 7.30 4.88 -2.93
C LEU A 127 7.87 5.20 -4.31
N THR A 128 8.80 4.38 -4.76
CA THR A 128 9.66 4.60 -5.93
C THR A 128 9.55 3.50 -6.99
N THR A 129 8.88 2.39 -6.65
CA THR A 129 8.61 1.25 -7.53
C THR A 129 7.19 0.73 -7.36
N GLN A 130 6.68 -0.05 -8.33
CA GLN A 130 5.36 -0.67 -8.19
C GLN A 130 5.32 -1.69 -7.06
N GLN A 131 6.41 -2.41 -6.82
CA GLN A 131 6.53 -3.34 -5.71
C GLN A 131 6.36 -2.63 -4.37
N GLU A 132 6.98 -1.45 -4.17
CA GLU A 132 6.79 -0.67 -2.95
C GLU A 132 5.34 -0.17 -2.79
N VAL A 133 4.65 0.17 -3.89
CA VAL A 133 3.21 0.48 -3.87
C VAL A 133 2.38 -0.72 -3.46
N ASN A 134 2.69 -1.90 -3.98
CA ASN A 134 2.01 -3.15 -3.65
C ASN A 134 2.23 -3.51 -2.17
N ASP A 135 3.48 -3.43 -1.69
CA ASP A 135 3.87 -3.75 -0.32
C ASP A 135 3.23 -2.81 0.69
N PHE A 136 3.17 -1.51 0.38
CA PHE A 136 2.47 -0.54 1.22
C PHE A 136 0.96 -0.83 1.25
N GLY A 137 0.35 -1.11 0.09
CA GLY A 137 -1.07 -1.45 -0.02
C GLY A 137 -1.45 -2.72 0.75
N ALA A 138 -0.58 -3.73 0.77
CA ALA A 138 -0.78 -4.98 1.52
C ALA A 138 -0.86 -4.76 3.04
N GLN A 139 -0.35 -3.63 3.56
CA GLN A 139 -0.51 -3.28 4.97
C GLN A 139 -1.91 -2.74 5.29
N CYS A 140 -2.69 -2.37 4.28
CA CYS A 140 -4.04 -1.82 4.41
C CYS A 140 -4.12 -0.57 5.30
N TYR A 141 -3.06 0.25 5.35
CA TYR A 141 -3.08 1.50 6.09
C TYR A 141 -4.24 2.38 5.63
N THR A 142 -4.97 2.95 6.59
CA THR A 142 -6.07 3.88 6.33
C THR A 142 -5.62 5.33 6.41
N SER A 143 -4.44 5.60 6.99
CA SER A 143 -3.92 6.95 7.09
C SER A 143 -2.40 7.03 7.13
N VAL A 144 -1.85 8.19 6.78
CA VAL A 144 -0.42 8.52 6.89
C VAL A 144 -0.27 9.80 7.70
N THR A 145 0.54 9.78 8.76
CA THR A 145 0.69 10.97 9.63
C THR A 145 1.69 12.00 9.10
N GLY A 146 2.60 11.61 8.22
CA GLY A 146 3.55 12.49 7.54
C GLY A 146 3.23 12.71 6.06
N ASN A 147 4.26 13.06 5.30
CA ASN A 147 4.18 13.18 3.85
C ASN A 147 4.19 11.81 3.19
N PHE A 148 3.35 11.63 2.18
CA PHE A 148 3.27 10.43 1.35
C PHE A 148 3.68 10.79 -0.07
N SER A 149 4.84 10.32 -0.50
CA SER A 149 5.40 10.60 -1.81
C SER A 149 5.32 9.37 -2.71
N ILE A 150 4.93 9.57 -3.96
CA ILE A 150 4.97 8.61 -5.04
C ILE A 150 5.84 9.24 -6.13
N ASN A 151 7.07 8.76 -6.22
CA ASN A 151 8.10 9.32 -7.10
C ASN A 151 8.97 8.21 -7.64
N GLN A 152 8.65 7.76 -8.86
CA GLN A 152 9.34 6.66 -9.50
C GLN A 152 10.85 6.92 -9.59
N ASP A 153 11.65 5.93 -9.18
CA ASP A 153 13.08 5.95 -9.44
C ASP A 153 13.30 5.90 -10.98
N PRO A 154 13.96 6.90 -11.59
CA PRO A 154 14.12 6.98 -13.05
C PRO A 154 14.90 5.83 -13.66
N ILE A 155 15.63 5.02 -12.87
CA ILE A 155 16.39 3.87 -13.36
C ILE A 155 15.77 2.52 -12.96
N THR A 156 14.57 2.51 -12.36
CA THR A 156 13.90 1.27 -11.98
C THR A 156 13.52 0.43 -13.19
N ALA A 157 13.58 -0.90 -13.02
CA ALA A 157 12.98 -1.86 -13.96
C ALA A 157 11.50 -2.15 -13.64
N ASP A 158 10.98 -1.58 -12.55
CA ASP A 158 9.63 -1.80 -12.03
C ASP A 158 8.86 -0.46 -11.91
N PRO A 159 8.38 0.08 -13.05
CA PRO A 159 7.74 1.39 -13.10
C PRO A 159 6.39 1.40 -12.37
N ILE A 160 6.06 2.53 -11.76
CA ILE A 160 4.77 2.75 -11.08
C ILE A 160 3.71 3.00 -12.16
N THR A 161 2.85 2.00 -12.35
CA THR A 161 1.77 2.03 -13.36
C THR A 161 0.38 2.09 -12.74
N SER A 162 0.26 1.71 -11.46
CA SER A 162 -1.03 1.59 -10.79
C SER A 162 -0.94 1.94 -9.30
N LEU A 163 -1.84 2.81 -8.86
CA LEU A 163 -2.02 3.12 -7.44
C LEU A 163 -3.09 2.27 -6.75
N THR A 164 -3.77 1.38 -7.47
CA THR A 164 -4.89 0.58 -6.92
C THR A 164 -4.63 -0.11 -5.58
N PRO A 165 -3.41 -0.56 -5.23
CA PRO A 165 -3.14 -1.10 -3.89
C PRO A 165 -3.39 -0.11 -2.74
N LEU A 166 -3.37 1.20 -3.03
CA LEU A 166 -3.55 2.27 -2.04
C LEU A 166 -5.02 2.57 -1.69
N VAL A 167 -5.97 1.77 -2.19
CA VAL A 167 -7.43 2.01 -2.06
C VAL A 167 -7.91 2.18 -0.62
N ASN A 168 -7.17 1.66 0.37
CA ASN A 168 -7.56 1.79 1.77
C ASN A 168 -7.22 3.15 2.39
N LEU A 169 -6.37 3.98 1.75
CA LEU A 169 -5.98 5.28 2.28
C LEU A 169 -7.18 6.24 2.28
N VAL A 170 -7.48 6.78 3.46
CA VAL A 170 -8.57 7.73 3.70
C VAL A 170 -8.04 9.11 4.06
N THR A 171 -6.95 9.20 4.82
CA THR A 171 -6.39 10.50 5.24
C THR A 171 -4.86 10.54 5.17
N ILE A 172 -4.32 11.68 4.75
CA ILE A 172 -2.90 11.98 4.84
C ILE A 172 -2.77 13.32 5.56
N THR A 173 -2.17 13.34 6.75
CA THR A 173 -2.04 14.57 7.53
C THR A 173 -1.02 15.52 6.90
N GLY A 174 0.07 14.97 6.35
CA GLY A 174 1.05 15.72 5.58
C GLY A 174 0.66 15.86 4.10
N SER A 175 1.64 16.05 3.24
CA SER A 175 1.44 16.21 1.80
C SER A 175 1.22 14.86 1.10
N ILE A 176 0.32 14.80 0.12
CA ILE A 176 0.31 13.78 -0.92
C ILE A 176 1.08 14.35 -2.14
N LEU A 177 2.23 13.75 -2.43
CA LEU A 177 3.14 14.19 -3.49
C LEU A 177 3.22 13.10 -4.56
N ILE A 178 2.67 13.32 -5.74
CA ILE A 178 2.66 12.36 -6.85
C ILE A 178 3.41 13.00 -8.01
N TYR A 179 4.68 12.66 -8.16
CA TYR A 179 5.51 13.35 -9.13
C TYR A 179 6.55 12.49 -9.84
N ASP A 180 6.82 12.84 -11.09
CA ASP A 180 7.77 12.18 -11.98
C ASP A 180 7.51 10.66 -12.14
N ASN A 181 6.24 10.27 -12.29
CA ASN A 181 5.84 8.90 -12.61
C ASN A 181 5.40 8.82 -14.08
N PRO A 182 6.32 8.56 -15.03
CA PRO A 182 6.04 8.70 -16.45
C PRO A 182 5.02 7.69 -16.98
N ASP A 183 4.89 6.51 -16.36
CA ASP A 183 3.98 5.44 -16.78
C ASP A 183 2.63 5.45 -16.04
N LEU A 184 2.44 6.40 -15.10
CA LEU A 184 1.23 6.51 -14.31
C LEU A 184 0.13 7.28 -15.07
N SER A 185 -0.87 6.55 -15.55
CA SER A 185 -1.96 7.13 -16.37
C SER A 185 -3.22 7.54 -15.60
N SER A 186 -3.35 7.13 -14.33
CA SER A 186 -4.55 7.33 -13.49
C SER A 186 -4.23 7.32 -11.99
N LEU A 187 -5.08 7.96 -11.18
CA LEU A 187 -5.02 7.94 -9.72
C LEU A 187 -6.04 6.98 -9.06
N ALA A 188 -6.55 5.99 -9.79
CA ALA A 188 -7.67 5.12 -9.42
C ALA A 188 -7.56 4.35 -8.08
N GLY A 189 -6.43 4.39 -7.39
CA GLY A 189 -6.29 3.84 -6.04
C GLY A 189 -6.44 4.83 -4.90
N LEU A 190 -6.66 6.12 -5.18
CA LEU A 190 -6.82 7.15 -4.14
C LEU A 190 -8.28 7.49 -3.87
N SER A 191 -9.22 6.71 -4.41
CA SER A 191 -10.65 7.02 -4.43
C SER A 191 -11.30 7.15 -3.05
N ASN A 192 -10.68 6.64 -1.99
CA ASN A 192 -11.15 6.82 -0.62
C ASN A 192 -10.47 7.99 0.12
N LEU A 193 -9.45 8.62 -0.48
CA LEU A 193 -8.73 9.73 0.13
C LEU A 193 -9.66 10.93 0.26
N SER A 194 -9.90 11.34 1.50
CA SER A 194 -10.84 12.41 1.86
C SER A 194 -10.17 13.68 2.38
N SER A 195 -8.94 13.56 2.86
CA SER A 195 -8.15 14.66 3.40
C SER A 195 -6.67 14.50 3.09
N ALA A 196 -6.04 15.60 2.68
CA ALA A 196 -4.60 15.72 2.55
C ALA A 196 -4.14 17.07 3.15
N GLY A 197 -2.89 17.17 3.59
CA GLY A 197 -2.27 18.46 3.94
C GLY A 197 -2.07 19.33 2.71
N HIS A 198 -1.37 18.81 1.71
CA HIS A 198 -1.05 19.48 0.45
C HIS A 198 -1.22 18.48 -0.69
N LEU A 199 -1.79 18.91 -1.81
CA LEU A 199 -1.89 18.10 -3.02
C LEU A 199 -0.88 18.59 -4.05
N PHE A 200 0.08 17.74 -4.40
CA PHE A 200 1.10 18.03 -5.41
C PHE A 200 1.12 16.93 -6.47
N ILE A 201 0.75 17.27 -7.70
CA ILE A 201 0.76 16.36 -8.85
C ILE A 201 1.63 16.99 -9.92
N LYS A 202 2.81 16.42 -10.18
CA LYS A 202 3.78 17.04 -11.10
C LYS A 202 4.50 16.06 -12.01
N GLY A 203 4.67 16.36 -13.30
CA GLY A 203 5.58 15.58 -14.14
C GLY A 203 5.12 14.14 -14.42
N ASN A 204 3.84 13.81 -14.23
CA ASN A 204 3.30 12.50 -14.57
C ASN A 204 2.86 12.53 -16.04
N THR A 205 3.79 12.22 -16.94
CA THR A 205 3.68 12.56 -18.37
C THR A 205 2.56 11.84 -19.12
N THR A 206 2.11 10.68 -18.65
CA THR A 206 1.00 9.91 -19.23
C THR A 206 -0.32 10.06 -18.46
N LEU A 207 -0.34 10.81 -17.35
CA LEU A 207 -1.53 11.03 -16.53
C LEU A 207 -2.55 11.84 -17.32
N THR A 208 -3.69 11.23 -17.65
CA THR A 208 -4.74 11.88 -18.46
C THR A 208 -5.85 12.50 -17.63
N SER A 209 -6.03 12.02 -16.40
CA SER A 209 -7.12 12.40 -15.50
C SER A 209 -6.68 12.19 -14.04
N ILE A 210 -7.17 13.05 -13.15
CA ILE A 210 -7.01 12.92 -11.70
C ILE A 210 -8.25 12.31 -11.02
N GLN A 211 -9.14 11.70 -11.80
CA GLN A 211 -10.19 10.83 -11.27
C GLN A 211 -9.55 9.75 -10.38
N GLY A 212 -10.18 9.52 -9.24
CA GLY A 212 -9.55 8.87 -8.10
C GLY A 212 -9.32 9.83 -6.93
N LEU A 213 -9.39 11.16 -7.11
CA LEU A 213 -9.41 12.11 -5.98
C LEU A 213 -10.81 12.57 -5.59
N ASN A 214 -11.86 12.02 -6.20
CA ASN A 214 -13.23 12.49 -6.09
C ASN A 214 -13.82 12.51 -4.67
N ASN A 215 -13.19 11.89 -3.66
CA ASN A 215 -13.64 11.99 -2.27
C ASN A 215 -12.85 13.03 -1.44
N LEU A 216 -11.81 13.64 -2.03
CA LEU A 216 -10.98 14.64 -1.39
C LEU A 216 -11.80 15.92 -1.19
N THR A 217 -11.97 16.30 0.08
CA THR A 217 -12.74 17.48 0.48
C THR A 217 -11.88 18.51 1.18
N ASN A 218 -10.78 18.08 1.82
CA ASN A 218 -9.97 18.92 2.69
C ASN A 218 -8.50 18.96 2.25
N ILE A 219 -8.00 20.17 1.98
CA ILE A 219 -6.58 20.50 1.88
C ILE A 219 -6.20 21.33 3.11
N THR A 220 -5.56 20.69 4.08
CA THR A 220 -5.50 21.22 5.45
C THR A 220 -4.27 22.09 5.74
N SER A 221 -3.19 21.96 4.96
CA SER A 221 -1.94 22.70 5.20
C SER A 221 -2.11 24.19 4.93
N GLN A 222 -1.60 25.01 5.86
CA GLN A 222 -1.54 26.47 5.71
C GLN A 222 -0.37 26.93 4.82
N THR A 223 0.56 26.02 4.49
CA THR A 223 1.76 26.33 3.71
C THR A 223 1.89 25.45 2.47
N GLY A 224 0.86 24.67 2.14
CA GLY A 224 0.83 23.83 0.96
C GLY A 224 -0.59 23.73 0.41
N GLY A 225 -0.82 24.32 -0.75
CA GLY A 225 -2.14 24.34 -1.39
C GLY A 225 -2.40 23.18 -2.35
N ILE A 226 -2.90 23.48 -3.55
CA ILE A 226 -3.04 22.52 -4.65
C ILE A 226 -2.06 22.92 -5.76
N VAL A 227 -1.23 21.97 -6.19
CA VAL A 227 -0.29 22.13 -7.30
C VAL A 227 -0.52 21.03 -8.31
N ILE A 228 -0.84 21.41 -9.54
CA ILE A 228 -1.00 20.51 -10.69
C ILE A 228 -0.15 21.09 -11.81
N ALA A 229 1.05 20.53 -11.98
CA ALA A 229 2.07 21.14 -12.81
C ALA A 229 2.72 20.15 -13.78
N GLU A 230 3.06 20.55 -14.99
CA GLU A 230 3.93 19.74 -15.87
C GLU A 230 3.36 18.33 -16.14
N ASN A 231 2.03 18.16 -16.23
CA ASN A 231 1.38 16.91 -16.61
C ASN A 231 0.84 17.06 -18.06
N PRO A 232 1.67 16.91 -19.11
CA PRO A 232 1.32 17.30 -20.47
C PRO A 232 0.11 16.56 -21.07
N ALA A 233 -0.18 15.32 -20.64
CA ALA A 233 -1.33 14.55 -21.11
C ALA A 233 -2.63 14.82 -20.32
N LEU A 234 -2.54 15.56 -19.20
CA LEU A 234 -3.68 15.82 -18.32
C LEU A 234 -4.64 16.77 -19.01
N ASN A 235 -5.84 16.28 -19.30
CA ASN A 235 -6.87 17.02 -20.03
C ASN A 235 -8.11 17.35 -19.17
N SER A 236 -8.14 16.92 -17.91
CA SER A 236 -9.28 17.12 -17.03
C SER A 236 -8.85 17.21 -15.56
N LEU A 237 -9.47 18.13 -14.81
CA LEU A 237 -9.32 18.22 -13.35
C LEU A 237 -10.49 17.55 -12.59
N LEU A 238 -11.36 16.82 -13.30
CA LEU A 238 -12.39 15.99 -12.66
C LEU A 238 -11.71 15.01 -11.70
N GLY A 239 -12.25 14.93 -10.49
CA GLY A 239 -11.60 14.41 -9.29
C GLY A 239 -11.46 15.44 -8.17
N LEU A 240 -11.52 16.75 -8.45
CA LEU A 240 -11.42 17.80 -7.41
C LEU A 240 -12.75 18.45 -7.04
N GLU A 241 -13.87 17.90 -7.52
CA GLU A 241 -15.20 18.53 -7.47
C GLU A 241 -15.69 18.77 -6.05
N ASN A 242 -15.17 18.02 -5.07
CA ASN A 242 -15.60 18.10 -3.69
C ASN A 242 -14.73 19.03 -2.82
N ILE A 243 -13.72 19.68 -3.40
CA ILE A 243 -12.91 20.68 -2.70
C ILE A 243 -13.59 22.05 -2.82
N THR A 244 -13.92 22.66 -1.67
CA THR A 244 -14.52 24.00 -1.62
C THR A 244 -13.54 25.08 -1.17
N THR A 245 -12.47 24.71 -0.46
CA THR A 245 -11.51 25.67 0.11
C THR A 245 -10.10 25.12 0.04
N THR A 246 -9.13 25.98 -0.26
CA THR A 246 -7.71 25.73 0.01
C THR A 246 -7.19 26.67 1.10
N ASN A 247 -6.47 26.13 2.07
CA ASN A 247 -5.83 26.92 3.13
C ASN A 247 -4.58 27.69 2.66
N SER A 248 -4.16 27.48 1.42
CA SER A 248 -3.04 28.15 0.76
C SER A 248 -3.34 28.27 -0.75
N TRP A 249 -2.33 28.22 -1.64
CA TRP A 249 -2.46 28.58 -3.05
C TRP A 249 -3.17 27.54 -3.94
N LEU A 250 -3.65 28.00 -5.10
CA LEU A 250 -3.99 27.13 -6.23
C LEU A 250 -3.00 27.39 -7.35
N ASN A 251 -2.29 26.36 -7.81
CA ASN A 251 -1.32 26.46 -8.90
C ASN A 251 -1.58 25.39 -9.96
N VAL A 252 -2.07 25.80 -11.13
CA VAL A 252 -2.30 24.96 -12.29
C VAL A 252 -1.45 25.48 -13.44
N ARG A 253 -0.35 24.77 -13.75
CA ARG A 253 0.59 25.25 -14.76
C ARG A 253 1.18 24.18 -15.66
N ASP A 254 1.55 24.56 -16.87
CA ASP A 254 2.29 23.68 -17.78
C ASP A 254 1.57 22.34 -18.07
N ASN A 255 0.23 22.31 -18.05
CA ASN A 255 -0.59 21.15 -18.44
C ASN A 255 -1.10 21.35 -19.86
N ALA A 256 -0.28 20.96 -20.85
CA ALA A 256 -0.46 21.35 -22.24
C ALA A 256 -1.77 20.89 -22.90
N ALA A 257 -2.34 19.76 -22.46
CA ALA A 257 -3.60 19.21 -22.97
C ALA A 257 -4.86 19.70 -22.23
N LEU A 258 -4.71 20.52 -21.19
CA LEU A 258 -5.83 21.00 -20.40
C LEU A 258 -6.61 22.08 -21.15
N THR A 259 -7.90 21.85 -21.41
CA THR A 259 -8.76 22.76 -22.16
C THR A 259 -9.72 23.56 -21.29
N SER A 260 -10.12 23.00 -20.14
CA SER A 260 -10.93 23.65 -19.12
C SER A 260 -10.39 23.39 -17.71
N LEU A 261 -10.83 24.19 -16.74
CA LEU A 261 -10.61 23.94 -15.31
C LEU A 261 -11.76 23.14 -14.66
N ASP A 262 -12.57 22.44 -15.46
CA ASP A 262 -13.66 21.60 -14.92
C ASP A 262 -13.12 20.60 -13.92
N GLY A 263 -13.71 20.62 -12.73
CA GLY A 263 -13.19 19.93 -11.55
C GLY A 263 -13.08 20.84 -10.34
N VAL A 264 -12.76 22.13 -10.52
CA VAL A 264 -12.69 23.10 -9.40
C VAL A 264 -13.91 24.01 -9.28
N ASN A 265 -15.03 23.63 -9.89
CA ASN A 265 -16.29 24.41 -9.96
C ASN A 265 -16.85 24.84 -8.59
N ASN A 266 -16.61 24.01 -7.57
CA ASN A 266 -17.11 24.21 -6.22
C ASN A 266 -16.13 24.94 -5.30
N LEU A 267 -14.94 25.31 -5.80
CA LEU A 267 -13.96 26.07 -5.04
C LEU A 267 -14.49 27.49 -4.81
N THR A 268 -14.68 27.85 -3.55
CA THR A 268 -15.21 29.16 -3.14
C THR A 268 -14.15 30.02 -2.47
N THR A 269 -13.05 29.44 -1.97
CA THR A 269 -12.04 30.17 -1.20
C THR A 269 -10.63 29.64 -1.46
N VAL A 270 -9.68 30.56 -1.68
CA VAL A 270 -8.25 30.31 -1.74
C VAL A 270 -7.56 31.32 -0.81
N ASN A 271 -7.01 30.85 0.31
CA ASN A 271 -6.42 31.72 1.34
C ASN A 271 -4.99 32.21 0.99
N ASP A 272 -4.63 32.20 -0.29
CA ASP A 272 -3.33 32.66 -0.78
C ASP A 272 -3.44 32.98 -2.29
N ASP A 273 -2.31 32.92 -3.01
CA ASP A 273 -2.22 33.18 -4.44
C ASP A 273 -2.97 32.15 -5.32
N VAL A 274 -3.43 32.60 -6.49
CA VAL A 274 -3.93 31.77 -7.59
C VAL A 274 -3.03 31.96 -8.80
N PHE A 275 -2.41 30.87 -9.27
CA PHE A 275 -1.54 30.83 -10.43
C PHE A 275 -2.10 29.87 -11.48
N ILE A 276 -2.55 30.40 -12.62
CA ILE A 276 -3.00 29.60 -13.76
C ILE A 276 -2.18 30.01 -14.97
N ASN A 277 -1.13 29.27 -15.32
CA ASN A 277 -0.21 29.72 -16.36
C ASN A 277 0.37 28.62 -17.25
N ASN A 278 0.71 28.99 -18.49
CA ASN A 278 1.33 28.08 -19.47
C ASN A 278 0.50 26.83 -19.81
N ASN A 279 -0.83 26.89 -19.71
CA ASN A 279 -1.71 25.81 -20.16
C ASN A 279 -2.17 26.15 -21.59
N ALA A 280 -1.37 25.76 -22.58
CA ALA A 280 -1.46 26.28 -23.96
C ALA A 280 -2.83 26.06 -24.64
N GLN A 281 -3.62 25.07 -24.22
CA GLN A 281 -4.96 24.78 -24.75
C GLN A 281 -6.10 25.28 -23.85
N LEU A 282 -5.80 25.88 -22.70
CA LEU A 282 -6.79 26.27 -21.70
C LEU A 282 -7.55 27.52 -22.16
N SER A 283 -8.75 27.30 -22.69
CA SER A 283 -9.65 28.33 -23.21
C SER A 283 -10.88 28.57 -22.34
N ASP A 284 -11.18 27.66 -21.41
CA ASP A 284 -12.33 27.73 -20.52
C ASP A 284 -11.90 27.75 -19.04
N LEU A 285 -12.14 28.88 -18.37
CA LEU A 285 -11.84 29.11 -16.97
C LEU A 285 -13.12 29.27 -16.13
N CYS A 286 -14.29 28.93 -16.69
CA CYS A 286 -15.58 29.17 -16.04
C CYS A 286 -15.77 28.42 -14.73
N ALA A 287 -15.01 27.35 -14.50
CA ALA A 287 -14.98 26.67 -13.21
C ALA A 287 -14.53 27.57 -12.04
N LEU A 288 -13.82 28.68 -12.30
CA LEU A 288 -13.41 29.63 -11.26
C LEU A 288 -14.44 30.74 -10.99
N THR A 289 -15.59 30.75 -11.67
CA THR A 289 -16.62 31.80 -11.50
C THR A 289 -17.07 31.90 -10.05
N THR A 290 -17.31 30.77 -9.38
CA THR A 290 -17.72 30.73 -7.96
C THR A 290 -16.68 31.36 -7.05
N LEU A 291 -15.40 31.03 -7.24
CA LEU A 291 -14.28 31.56 -6.47
C LEU A 291 -14.19 33.10 -6.57
N PHE A 292 -14.26 33.63 -7.79
CA PHE A 292 -14.13 35.06 -8.03
C PHE A 292 -15.40 35.84 -7.67
N ALA A 293 -16.59 35.26 -7.86
CA ALA A 293 -17.85 35.86 -7.41
C ALA A 293 -17.93 35.98 -5.88
N ALA A 294 -17.33 35.03 -5.15
CA ALA A 294 -17.21 35.08 -3.69
C ALA A 294 -16.16 36.09 -3.20
N GLY A 295 -15.29 36.61 -4.09
CA GLY A 295 -14.22 37.56 -3.74
C GLY A 295 -13.20 37.00 -2.74
N SER A 296 -13.08 35.69 -2.64
CA SER A 296 -12.42 34.98 -1.52
C SER A 296 -11.04 34.43 -1.89
N VAL A 297 -10.30 35.18 -2.70
CA VAL A 297 -8.86 34.99 -2.93
C VAL A 297 -8.13 36.08 -2.16
N THR A 298 -7.29 35.71 -1.19
CA THR A 298 -6.59 36.69 -0.36
C THR A 298 -5.23 37.11 -0.92
N GLY A 299 -4.63 36.27 -1.78
CA GLY A 299 -3.38 36.55 -2.47
C GLY A 299 -3.56 37.18 -3.85
N ASN A 300 -2.49 37.13 -4.64
CA ASN A 300 -2.43 37.58 -6.02
C ASN A 300 -3.07 36.57 -6.96
N VAL A 301 -3.69 37.08 -8.01
CA VAL A 301 -4.25 36.27 -9.09
C VAL A 301 -3.43 36.50 -10.34
N THR A 302 -2.76 35.47 -10.82
CA THR A 302 -1.95 35.50 -12.05
C THR A 302 -2.49 34.47 -13.03
N ILE A 303 -3.08 34.97 -14.13
CA ILE A 303 -3.56 34.15 -15.24
C ILE A 303 -2.82 34.61 -16.49
N SER A 304 -1.93 33.78 -17.04
CA SER A 304 -1.06 34.17 -18.16
C SER A 304 -0.59 32.99 -19.01
N ASN A 305 -0.25 33.24 -20.28
CA ASN A 305 0.25 32.21 -21.21
C ASN A 305 -0.68 30.99 -21.37
N ASN A 306 -1.99 31.15 -21.17
CA ASN A 306 -3.01 30.17 -21.54
C ASN A 306 -3.63 30.54 -22.90
N ALA A 307 -4.52 29.70 -23.45
CA ALA A 307 -5.26 30.08 -24.66
C ALA A 307 -6.20 31.27 -24.42
N TYR A 308 -6.79 31.36 -23.22
CA TYR A 308 -7.56 32.52 -22.76
C TYR A 308 -7.03 33.01 -21.40
N ASN A 309 -6.84 34.33 -21.25
CA ASN A 309 -6.22 34.93 -20.06
C ASN A 309 -7.08 36.08 -19.49
N PRO A 310 -8.32 35.79 -19.04
CA PRO A 310 -9.17 36.79 -18.41
C PRO A 310 -8.61 37.19 -17.04
N SER A 311 -8.94 38.39 -16.59
CA SER A 311 -8.77 38.81 -15.20
C SER A 311 -9.76 38.08 -14.29
N GLY A 312 -9.47 38.03 -12.98
CA GLY A 312 -10.40 37.48 -12.00
C GLY A 312 -11.77 38.19 -11.99
N GLN A 313 -11.79 39.50 -12.27
CA GLN A 313 -13.04 40.27 -12.39
C GLN A 313 -13.86 39.85 -13.62
N GLU A 314 -13.22 39.60 -14.76
CA GLU A 314 -13.89 39.10 -15.96
C GLU A 314 -14.51 37.73 -15.72
N ILE A 315 -13.75 36.82 -15.09
CA ILE A 315 -14.27 35.50 -14.72
C ILE A 315 -15.47 35.62 -13.78
N GLY A 316 -15.38 36.43 -12.72
CA GLY A 316 -16.48 36.66 -11.78
C GLY A 316 -17.74 37.26 -12.41
N ASN A 317 -17.60 37.95 -13.55
CA ASN A 317 -18.71 38.49 -14.35
C ASN A 317 -19.21 37.53 -15.44
N GLY A 318 -18.68 36.31 -15.52
CA GLY A 318 -19.05 35.30 -16.51
C GLY A 318 -18.33 35.41 -17.86
N ASN A 319 -17.35 36.31 -18.00
CA ASN A 319 -16.46 36.37 -19.16
C ASN A 319 -15.25 35.45 -18.92
N CYS A 320 -15.49 34.15 -18.99
CA CYS A 320 -14.57 33.12 -18.52
C CYS A 320 -14.17 32.08 -19.58
N SER A 321 -14.69 32.17 -20.80
CA SER A 321 -14.36 31.26 -21.91
C SER A 321 -14.22 32.01 -23.23
N LEU A 322 -13.31 31.54 -24.10
CA LEU A 322 -13.11 32.04 -25.47
C LEU A 322 -14.06 31.40 -26.50
#